data_AF-A0A133PS78-F1
#
_entry.id   AF-A0A133PS78-F1
#
_cell.length_a   1.000
_cell.length_b   1.000
_cell.length_c   1.000
_cell.angle_alpha   90.00
_cell.angle_beta   90.00
_cell.angle_gamma   90.00
#
_symmetry.space_group_name_H-M   'P 1'
#
loop_
_entity.id
_entity.type
_entity.pdbx_description
1 polymer ?
#
loop_
_entity_poly.entity_id
_entity_poly.type
_entity_poly.pdbx_seq_one_letter_code
_entity_poly.pdbx_strand_id
1 'polypeptide(L)' 'MLNDLTLTIKEAAKILGKPEQTIRLGLQQGVLPFGAAILNEKQYSYIIFKKKLEDYVGSVESYLGG' A
#
# COMPACT_ATOMS: atom_id res chain seq x y z
N MET A 1 -12.79 -0.65 15.82
CA MET A 1 -12.80 -1.86 14.95
C MET A 1 -12.86 -1.52 13.46
N LEU A 2 -12.17 -0.46 13.00
CA LEU A 2 -11.79 -0.27 11.58
C LEU A 2 -10.28 -0.47 11.35
N ASN A 3 -9.48 -0.39 12.42
CA ASN A 3 -8.02 -0.48 12.34
C ASN A 3 -7.49 -1.82 11.79
N ASP A 4 -8.28 -2.90 11.78
CA ASP A 4 -7.80 -4.20 11.29
C ASP A 4 -7.91 -4.37 9.76
N LEU A 5 -8.69 -3.53 9.08
CA LEU A 5 -8.92 -3.63 7.64
C LEU A 5 -7.94 -2.77 6.82
N THR A 6 -7.36 -1.75 7.44
CA THR A 6 -6.50 -0.78 6.77
C THR A 6 -5.12 -0.69 7.41
N LEU A 7 -4.10 -0.46 6.60
CA LEU A 7 -2.73 -0.27 7.06
C LEU A 7 -2.28 1.19 6.92
N THR A 8 -1.32 1.56 7.75
CA THR A 8 -0.55 2.80 7.58
C THR A 8 0.51 2.64 6.48
N ILE A 9 1.00 3.77 5.98
CA ILE A 9 2.13 3.80 5.02
C ILE A 9 3.36 3.07 5.58
N LYS A 10 3.63 3.24 6.87
CA LYS A 10 4.77 2.62 7.57
C LYS A 10 4.67 1.10 7.60
N GLU A 11 3.48 0.57 7.89
CA GLU A 11 3.24 -0.88 7.90
C GLU A 11 3.38 -1.48 6.49
N ALA A 12 2.77 -0.86 5.48
CA ALA A 12 2.91 -1.31 4.10
C ALA A 12 4.36 -1.25 3.60
N ALA A 13 5.10 -0.19 3.95
CA ALA A 13 6.52 -0.05 3.64
C ALA A 13 7.36 -1.18 4.25
N LYS A 14 7.07 -1.54 5.52
CA LYS A 14 7.73 -2.66 6.21
C LYS A 14 7.41 -4.00 5.54
N ILE A 15 6.16 -4.24 5.17
CA ILE A 15 5.73 -5.47 4.47
C ILE A 15 6.44 -5.61 3.12
N LEU A 16 6.51 -4.52 2.34
CA LEU A 16 7.13 -4.55 1.00
C LEU A 16 8.66 -4.42 1.00
N GLY A 17 9.28 -4.16 2.15
CA GLY A 17 10.72 -3.88 2.23
C GLY A 17 11.14 -2.66 1.39
N LYS A 18 10.28 -1.63 1.33
CA LYS A 18 10.51 -0.41 0.53
C LYS A 18 10.43 0.86 1.38
N PRO A 19 11.08 1.97 0.97
CA PRO A 19 10.92 3.26 1.64
C PRO A 19 9.48 3.77 1.60
N GLU A 20 9.01 4.43 2.66
CA GLU A 20 7.66 5.02 2.73
C GLU A 20 7.34 5.94 1.53
N GLN A 21 8.33 6.71 1.07
CA GLN A 21 8.22 7.58 -0.12
C GLN A 21 7.76 6.80 -1.35
N THR A 22 8.25 5.57 -1.52
CA THR A 22 7.90 4.70 -2.66
C THR A 22 6.42 4.34 -2.60
N ILE A 23 5.91 4.02 -1.40
CA ILE A 23 4.49 3.70 -1.20
C ILE A 23 3.62 4.92 -1.48
N ARG A 24 4.02 6.10 -0.98
CA ARG A 24 3.28 7.36 -1.21
C ARG A 24 3.18 7.68 -2.70
N LEU A 25 4.32 7.70 -3.39
CA LEU A 25 4.37 7.99 -4.83
C LEU A 25 3.59 6.96 -5.64
N GLY A 26 3.73 5.67 -5.32
CA GLY A 26 3.02 4.62 -6.04
C GLY A 26 1.51 4.66 -5.87
N LEU A 27 1.01 5.03 -4.68
CA LEU A 27 -0.41 5.23 -4.43
C LEU A 27 -0.94 6.52 -5.08
N GLN A 28 -0.15 7.60 -5.07
CA GLN A 28 -0.49 8.86 -5.75
C GLN A 28 -0.57 8.72 -7.27
N GLN A 29 0.34 7.92 -7.86
CA GLN A 29 0.36 7.64 -9.29
C GLN A 29 -0.66 6.56 -9.70
N GLY A 30 -1.29 5.88 -8.74
CA GLY A 30 -2.25 4.80 -9.01
C GLY A 30 -1.60 3.49 -9.50
N VAL A 31 -0.28 3.34 -9.40
CA VAL A 31 0.46 2.14 -9.86
C VAL A 31 0.44 1.01 -8.83
N LEU A 32 0.18 1.31 -7.55
CA LEU A 32 0.06 0.31 -6.49
C LEU A 32 -1.43 -0.03 -6.25
N PRO A 33 -1.92 -1.21 -6.68
CA PRO A 33 -3.35 -1.51 -6.75
C PRO A 33 -3.98 -1.95 -5.42
N PHE A 34 -3.29 -1.76 -4.30
CA PHE A 34 -3.73 -2.19 -2.97
C PHE A 34 -4.24 -1.04 -2.07
N GLY A 35 -4.27 0.18 -2.58
CA GLY A 35 -4.72 1.34 -1.84
C GLY A 35 -5.06 2.52 -2.73
N ALA A 36 -5.27 3.67 -2.11
CA ALA A 36 -5.49 4.94 -2.77
C ALA A 36 -4.83 6.09 -1.99
N ALA A 37 -4.42 7.12 -2.73
CA ALA A 37 -4.09 8.42 -2.17
C ALA A 37 -5.16 9.43 -2.62
N ILE A 38 -5.73 10.16 -1.66
CA ILE A 38 -6.75 11.18 -1.92
C ILE A 38 -6.15 12.53 -1.51
N LEU A 39 -6.09 13.47 -2.45
CA LEU A 39 -5.66 14.83 -2.16
C LEU A 39 -6.82 15.60 -1.53
N ASN A 40 -6.67 15.94 -0.25
CA ASN A 40 -7.59 16.79 0.50
C ASN A 40 -6.94 18.16 0.68
N GLU A 41 -7.44 19.16 -0.06
CA GLU A 41 -6.92 20.53 -0.11
C GLU A 41 -5.42 20.60 -0.49
N LYS A 42 -4.53 20.47 0.51
CA LYS A 42 -3.07 20.54 0.38
C LYS A 42 -2.33 19.31 0.89
N GLN A 43 -3.05 18.31 1.39
CA GLN A 43 -2.46 17.12 2.01
C GLN A 43 -3.05 15.83 1.44
N TYR A 44 -2.22 14.81 1.33
CA TYR A 44 -2.69 13.49 0.93
C TYR A 44 -3.13 12.68 2.14
N SER A 45 -4.34 12.15 2.07
CA SER A 45 -4.80 11.06 2.92
C SER A 45 -4.60 9.73 2.19
N TYR A 46 -4.24 8.69 2.92
CA TYR A 46 -3.93 7.38 2.35
C TYR A 46 -4.85 6.32 2.95
N ILE A 47 -5.31 5.41 2.09
CA ILE A 47 -6.04 4.21 2.49
C ILE A 47 -5.31 3.03 1.87
N ILE A 48 -4.81 2.12 2.69
CA ILE A 48 -4.20 0.86 2.22
C ILE A 48 -5.07 -0.27 2.73
N PHE A 49 -5.62 -1.08 1.83
CA PHE A 49 -6.46 -2.21 2.20
C PHE A 49 -5.57 -3.42 2.51
N LYS A 50 -5.58 -3.89 3.76
CA LYS A 50 -4.70 -4.96 4.24
C LYS A 50 -4.75 -6.20 3.33
N LYS A 51 -5.97 -6.70 3.07
CA LYS A 51 -6.20 -7.88 2.23
C LYS A 51 -5.64 -7.72 0.80
N LYS A 52 -5.82 -6.54 0.18
CA LYS A 52 -5.29 -6.29 -1.17
C LYS A 52 -3.76 -6.26 -1.19
N LEU A 53 -3.13 -5.77 -0.12
CA LEU A 53 -1.68 -5.78 -0.02
C LEU A 53 -1.15 -7.20 0.14
N GLU A 54 -1.78 -8.02 0.98
CA GLU A 54 -1.46 -9.44 1.16
C GLU A 54 -1.58 -10.20 -0.17
N ASP A 55 -2.69 -10.02 -0.89
CA ASP A 55 -2.91 -10.63 -2.21
C ASP A 55 -1.84 -10.18 -3.24
N TYR A 56 -1.46 -8.89 -3.20
CA TYR A 56 -0.42 -8.33 -4.08
C TYR A 56 0.96 -8.95 -3.79
N VAL A 57 1.34 -9.09 -2.52
CA VAL A 57 2.62 -9.70 -2.13
C VAL A 57 2.67 -11.18 -2.51
N GLY A 58 1.62 -11.94 -2.19
CA GLY A 58 1.54 -13.35 -2.56
C GLY A 58 1.58 -13.57 -4.08
N SER A 59 0.97 -12.66 -4.84
CA SER A 59 1.09 -12.66 -6.31
C SER A 59 2.54 -12.44 -6.74
N VAL A 60 3.23 -11.42 -6.21
CA VAL A 60 4.64 -11.12 -6.55
C VAL A 60 5.55 -12.29 -6.20
N GLU A 61 5.39 -12.93 -5.04
CA GLU A 61 6.16 -14.12 -4.66
C GLU A 61 5.96 -15.28 -5.65
N SER A 62 4.73 -15.52 -6.10
CA SER A 62 4.44 -16.58 -7.09
C SER A 62 5.13 -16.34 -8.44
N TYR A 63 5.29 -15.08 -8.87
CA TYR A 63 6.01 -14.72 -10.11
C TYR A 63 7.53 -14.82 -9.96
N LEU A 64 8.06 -14.67 -8.74
CA LEU A 64 9.48 -14.79 -8.45
C LEU A 64 9.91 -16.24 -8.17
N GLY A 65 8.96 -17.18 -8.21
CA GLY A 65 9.23 -18.61 -8.36
C GLY A 65 9.49 -19.40 -7.09
N GLY A 66 9.34 -18.82 -5.89
CA GLY A 66 9.50 -19.54 -4.61
C GLY A 66 10.91 -20.05 -4.35
#